data_AF-A0A6F9BST7-F1
#
_entry.id   AF-A0A6F9BST7-F1
#
_cell.length_a   1.000
_cell.length_b   1.000
_cell.length_c   1.000
_cell.angle_alpha   90.00
_cell.angle_beta   90.00
_cell.angle_gamma   90.00
#
_symmetry.space_group_name_H-M   'P 1'
#
loop_
_entity.id
_entity.type
_entity.pdbx_description
1 polymer ?
#
loop_
_entity_poly.entity_id
_entity_poly.type
_entity_poly.pdbx_seq_one_letter_code
_entity_poly.pdbx_strand_id
1 'polypeptide(L)'
;MNIQVLSDHKLSSVAPLKPCNVEKKEVELILLKDQNGVQYTSSTIMPTPSTHGTPCTAEELEERETWGKKIDFLLSVIGFAVDLANVWRFPYLCYKNGGGAFLIPYILFLVIAGMPLFYMELALGQYNREGAATVWKICPVFKGVGYTVIIIALYVGFYYNVIIAWSLYYLFSSMTSELPWLHCGNAWNSPNCTDPKLLNGSFLGNGTSYAKYKMTPAAEFYE
;
A
#
# COMPACT_ATOMS: atom_id res chain seq x y z
N MET A 1 -53.97 -11.04 37.86
CA MET A 1 -53.10 -9.84 37.70
C MET A 1 -52.99 -9.55 36.22
N ASN A 2 -53.12 -8.29 35.80
CA ASN A 2 -52.86 -7.89 34.41
C ASN A 2 -51.36 -7.64 34.21
N ILE A 3 -50.79 -8.21 33.15
CA ILE A 3 -49.74 -7.56 32.36
C ILE A 3 -50.10 -7.80 30.88
N GLN A 4 -50.45 -6.73 30.18
CA GLN A 4 -50.39 -6.63 28.70
C GLN A 4 -48.91 -6.34 28.34
N VAL A 5 -48.37 -6.51 27.14
CA VAL A 5 -48.87 -6.53 25.75
C VAL A 5 -47.93 -7.53 24.97
N LEU A 6 -47.93 -7.82 23.66
CA LEU A 6 -48.56 -7.32 22.42
C LEU A 6 -48.57 -8.47 21.37
N SER A 7 -49.54 -8.49 20.45
CA SER A 7 -49.57 -9.32 19.24
C SER A 7 -49.06 -8.51 18.02
N ASP A 8 -48.60 -9.09 16.90
CA ASP A 8 -49.43 -9.89 16.00
C ASP A 8 -48.68 -10.50 14.79
N HIS A 9 -49.44 -11.17 13.92
CA HIS A 9 -49.14 -11.47 12.51
C HIS A 9 -48.10 -12.56 12.12
N LYS A 10 -48.67 -13.76 11.89
CA LYS A 10 -48.41 -14.62 10.71
C LYS A 10 -48.26 -13.79 9.41
N LEU A 11 -47.54 -14.22 8.38
CA LEU A 11 -47.90 -15.40 7.55
C LEU A 11 -46.75 -15.90 6.64
N SER A 12 -46.84 -17.17 6.24
CA SER A 12 -45.98 -17.80 5.22
C SER A 12 -46.58 -17.66 3.82
N SER A 13 -45.75 -17.46 2.79
CA SER A 13 -45.92 -18.13 1.49
C SER A 13 -44.64 -18.12 0.67
N VAL A 14 -44.36 -19.21 -0.05
CA VAL A 14 -43.38 -19.28 -1.14
C VAL A 14 -44.09 -18.93 -2.44
N ALA A 15 -43.42 -18.23 -3.36
CA ALA A 15 -43.91 -17.96 -4.71
C ALA A 15 -42.92 -18.50 -5.77
N PRO A 16 -43.41 -19.04 -6.91
CA PRO A 16 -42.55 -19.60 -7.94
C PRO A 16 -41.89 -18.49 -8.80
N LEU A 17 -40.61 -18.65 -9.10
CA LEU A 17 -39.90 -17.78 -10.05
C LEU A 17 -40.45 -17.98 -11.47
N LYS A 18 -41.01 -16.92 -12.04
CA LYS A 18 -41.42 -16.88 -13.45
C LYS A 18 -40.17 -16.60 -14.31
N PRO A 19 -39.85 -17.43 -15.33
CA PRO A 19 -38.71 -17.16 -16.20
C PRO A 19 -38.94 -15.85 -16.98
N CYS A 20 -37.95 -14.97 -16.98
CA CYS A 20 -37.97 -13.78 -17.82
C CYS A 20 -37.59 -14.16 -19.26
N ASN A 21 -38.37 -13.69 -20.24
CA ASN A 21 -38.21 -14.12 -21.63
C ASN A 21 -37.09 -13.30 -22.31
N VAL A 22 -35.88 -13.85 -22.39
CA VAL A 22 -34.71 -13.18 -23.00
C VAL A 22 -34.82 -13.21 -24.52
N GLU A 23 -35.57 -12.25 -25.07
CA GLU A 23 -35.94 -12.25 -26.49
C GLU A 23 -34.87 -11.62 -27.40
N LYS A 24 -33.87 -12.45 -27.77
CA LYS A 24 -33.09 -12.44 -29.03
C LYS A 24 -32.34 -11.17 -29.49
N LYS A 25 -32.45 -10.03 -28.83
CA LYS A 25 -31.98 -8.73 -29.35
C LYS A 25 -30.46 -8.50 -29.34
N GLU A 26 -29.70 -9.38 -28.69
CA GLU A 26 -28.25 -9.24 -28.50
C GLU A 26 -27.42 -9.70 -29.73
N VAL A 27 -27.86 -10.77 -30.41
CA VAL A 27 -27.10 -11.41 -31.50
C VAL A 27 -26.97 -10.51 -32.73
N GLU A 28 -28.01 -9.71 -33.02
CA GLU A 28 -28.03 -8.78 -34.17
C GLU A 28 -27.07 -7.60 -33.97
N LEU A 29 -26.91 -7.11 -32.74
CA LEU A 29 -25.96 -6.03 -32.42
C LEU A 29 -24.49 -6.45 -32.57
N ILE A 30 -24.17 -7.73 -32.33
CA ILE A 30 -22.81 -8.25 -32.48
C ILE A 30 -22.37 -8.18 -33.95
N LEU A 31 -23.24 -8.57 -34.89
CA LEU A 31 -22.93 -8.58 -36.32
C LEU A 31 -22.78 -7.19 -36.93
N LEU A 32 -23.51 -6.18 -36.43
CA LEU A 32 -23.40 -4.81 -36.95
C LEU A 32 -22.21 -4.02 -36.38
N LYS A 33 -21.60 -4.47 -35.27
CA LYS A 33 -20.51 -3.72 -34.61
C LYS A 33 -19.12 -3.98 -35.19
N ASP A 34 -18.92 -5.09 -35.91
CA ASP A 34 -17.61 -5.50 -36.41
C ASP A 34 -17.15 -4.76 -37.69
N GLN A 35 -18.06 -4.05 -38.39
CA GLN A 35 -17.73 -3.35 -39.64
C GLN A 35 -17.20 -1.92 -39.48
N ASN A 36 -17.36 -1.28 -38.31
CA ASN A 36 -16.96 0.12 -38.08
C ASN A 36 -16.05 0.25 -36.86
N GLY A 37 -14.74 0.09 -37.09
CA GLY A 37 -13.73 0.23 -36.04
C GLY A 37 -13.56 1.67 -35.54
N VAL A 38 -13.24 1.79 -34.25
CA VAL A 38 -12.82 3.02 -33.54
C VAL A 38 -13.86 4.15 -33.49
N GLN A 39 -14.57 4.27 -32.36
CA GLN A 39 -14.53 5.50 -31.54
C GLN A 39 -14.92 5.19 -30.08
N TYR A 40 -14.38 5.98 -29.14
CA TYR A 40 -14.83 6.01 -27.75
C TYR A 40 -15.66 7.28 -27.53
N THR A 41 -16.95 7.15 -27.22
CA THR A 41 -17.78 8.27 -26.74
C THR A 41 -18.56 7.85 -25.51
N SER A 42 -18.36 8.55 -24.39
CA SER A 42 -19.25 8.40 -23.24
C SER A 42 -20.63 8.97 -23.60
N SER A 43 -21.69 8.20 -23.32
CA SER A 43 -23.06 8.52 -23.72
C SER A 43 -23.95 8.61 -22.48
N THR A 44 -24.01 9.79 -21.86
CA THR A 44 -24.97 10.09 -20.79
C THR A 44 -26.39 10.07 -21.34
N ILE A 45 -27.08 8.94 -21.19
CA ILE A 45 -28.49 8.81 -21.55
C ILE A 45 -29.33 9.49 -20.46
N MET A 46 -29.85 10.68 -20.74
CA MET A 46 -30.92 11.25 -19.91
C MET A 46 -32.21 10.44 -20.10
N PRO A 47 -32.84 9.92 -19.03
CA PRO A 47 -34.13 9.26 -19.15
C PRO A 47 -35.27 10.27 -19.28
N THR A 48 -36.07 10.17 -20.35
CA THR A 48 -37.36 10.85 -20.46
C THR A 48 -38.37 10.24 -19.49
N PRO A 49 -39.30 11.04 -18.91
CA PRO A 49 -40.22 10.56 -17.88
C PRO A 49 -41.36 9.71 -18.46
N SER A 50 -41.23 8.39 -18.41
CA SER A 50 -42.33 7.44 -18.66
C SER A 50 -43.02 7.04 -17.36
N THR A 51 -44.28 7.46 -17.18
CA THR A 51 -45.08 7.22 -15.97
C THR A 51 -45.42 5.74 -15.75
N HIS A 52 -45.46 5.32 -14.48
CA HIS A 52 -45.87 3.98 -14.00
C HIS A 52 -45.00 2.78 -14.44
N GLY A 53 -43.92 2.57 -13.69
CA GLY A 53 -43.27 1.27 -13.52
C GLY A 53 -42.68 1.15 -12.12
N THR A 54 -42.73 -0.04 -11.51
CA THR A 54 -42.04 -0.31 -10.23
C THR A 54 -40.55 -0.04 -10.38
N PRO A 55 -39.86 0.58 -9.41
CA PRO A 55 -38.40 0.66 -9.43
C PRO A 55 -37.80 -0.73 -9.20
N CYS A 56 -37.66 -1.50 -10.28
CA CYS A 56 -36.61 -2.49 -10.35
C CYS A 56 -35.29 -1.72 -10.24
N THR A 57 -34.67 -1.78 -9.06
CA THR A 57 -33.30 -1.31 -8.88
C THR A 57 -32.40 -2.14 -9.78
N ALA A 58 -32.10 -1.61 -10.95
CA ALA A 58 -30.90 -2.01 -11.67
C ALA A 58 -29.74 -1.73 -10.70
N GLU A 59 -29.04 -2.77 -10.28
CA GLU A 59 -27.74 -2.62 -9.66
C GLU A 59 -26.83 -2.02 -10.74
N GLU A 60 -26.55 -0.72 -10.65
CA GLU A 60 -25.49 -0.12 -11.44
C GLU A 60 -24.20 -0.84 -11.08
N LEU A 61 -23.73 -1.69 -12.00
CA LEU A 61 -22.45 -2.37 -11.87
C LEU A 61 -21.36 -1.29 -11.95
N GLU A 62 -20.95 -0.76 -10.81
CA GLU A 62 -19.93 0.30 -10.69
C GLU A 62 -18.74 -0.02 -11.59
N GLU A 63 -18.57 0.73 -12.69
CA GLU A 63 -17.49 0.45 -13.63
C GLU A 63 -16.16 0.77 -12.94
N ARG A 64 -15.25 -0.21 -12.90
CA ARG A 64 -13.98 -0.06 -12.18
C ARG A 64 -13.18 1.14 -12.70
N GLU A 65 -13.07 2.14 -11.84
CA GLU A 65 -12.29 3.36 -11.97
C GLU A 65 -10.93 3.16 -12.65
N THR A 66 -10.55 4.16 -13.47
CA THR A 66 -9.37 4.09 -14.34
C THR A 66 -8.46 5.30 -14.18
N TRP A 67 -7.16 5.11 -14.44
CA TRP A 67 -6.16 6.16 -14.31
C TRP A 67 -6.30 7.21 -15.42
N GLY A 68 -6.52 8.47 -15.04
CA GLY A 68 -6.66 9.59 -15.98
C GLY A 68 -5.47 9.76 -16.93
N LYS A 69 -4.24 9.48 -16.47
CA LYS A 69 -3.04 9.40 -17.33
C LYS A 69 -2.14 8.23 -16.95
N LYS A 70 -1.42 7.70 -17.94
CA LYS A 70 -0.40 6.64 -17.77
C LYS A 70 0.76 7.05 -16.86
N ILE A 71 1.07 8.36 -16.79
CA ILE A 71 2.15 8.89 -15.93
C ILE A 71 1.76 8.83 -14.45
N ASP A 72 0.48 9.04 -14.12
CA ASP A 72 -0.03 9.00 -12.75
C ASP A 72 0.09 7.59 -12.16
N PHE A 73 -0.22 6.56 -12.97
CA PHE A 73 0.03 5.16 -12.66
C PHE A 73 1.53 4.86 -12.48
N LEU A 74 2.38 5.31 -13.42
CA LEU A 74 3.83 5.07 -13.36
C LEU A 74 4.47 5.70 -12.11
N LEU A 75 4.09 6.94 -11.77
CA LEU A 75 4.55 7.62 -10.56
C LEU A 75 4.06 6.91 -9.29
N SER A 76 2.82 6.40 -9.29
CA SER A 76 2.28 5.61 -8.17
C SER A 76 3.07 4.31 -7.95
N VAL A 77 3.43 3.60 -9.04
CA VAL A 77 4.24 2.39 -8.99
C VAL A 77 5.69 2.67 -8.55
N ILE A 78 6.30 3.76 -9.01
CA ILE A 78 7.64 4.19 -8.56
C ILE A 78 7.62 4.58 -7.08
N GLY A 79 6.60 5.33 -6.64
CA GLY A 79 6.42 5.71 -5.23
C GLY A 79 6.18 4.52 -4.29
N PHE A 80 5.63 3.41 -4.79
CA PHE A 80 5.54 2.14 -4.06
C PHE A 80 6.88 1.38 -4.03
N ALA A 81 7.69 1.47 -5.08
CA ALA A 81 8.97 0.76 -5.19
C ALA A 81 10.16 1.47 -4.48
N VAL A 82 10.07 2.79 -4.27
CA VAL A 82 11.09 3.58 -3.59
C VAL A 82 10.73 3.77 -2.12
N ASP A 83 11.30 2.93 -1.25
CA ASP A 83 11.04 2.94 0.18
C ASP A 83 12.20 3.51 1.02
N LEU A 84 12.04 3.53 2.34
CA LEU A 84 13.08 3.93 3.29
C LEU A 84 14.23 2.91 3.38
N ALA A 85 13.99 1.60 3.20
CA ALA A 85 15.05 0.59 3.26
C ALA A 85 16.08 0.76 2.14
N ASN A 86 15.69 1.25 0.95
CA ASN A 86 16.62 1.65 -0.11
C ASN A 86 17.63 2.71 0.36
N VAL A 87 17.27 3.58 1.32
CA VAL A 87 18.13 4.67 1.82
C VAL A 87 19.15 4.19 2.86
N TRP A 88 18.77 3.33 3.82
CA TRP A 88 19.68 2.89 4.91
C TRP A 88 20.10 1.43 4.81
N ARG A 89 19.17 0.52 4.47
CA ARG A 89 19.42 -0.94 4.51
C ARG A 89 20.26 -1.39 3.33
N PHE A 90 20.05 -0.83 2.14
CA PHE A 90 20.86 -1.16 0.97
C PHE A 90 22.34 -0.73 1.14
N PRO A 91 22.68 0.52 1.53
CA PRO A 91 24.07 0.90 1.81
C PRO A 91 24.72 0.09 2.94
N TYR A 92 24.00 -0.16 4.04
CA TYR A 92 24.49 -0.99 5.15
C TYR A 92 24.83 -2.42 4.70
N LEU A 93 23.93 -3.06 3.94
CA LEU A 93 24.11 -4.43 3.49
C LEU A 93 25.20 -4.54 2.41
N CYS A 94 25.29 -3.55 1.51
CA CYS A 94 26.37 -3.40 0.54
C CYS A 94 27.73 -3.30 1.24
N TYR A 95 27.89 -2.37 2.19
CA TYR A 95 29.13 -2.20 2.97
C TYR A 95 29.54 -3.49 3.70
N LYS A 96 28.58 -4.16 4.38
CA LYS A 96 28.83 -5.40 5.13
C LYS A 96 29.25 -6.57 4.24
N ASN A 97 28.77 -6.63 2.99
CA ASN A 97 28.95 -7.78 2.09
C ASN A 97 30.05 -7.54 1.03
N GLY A 98 31.10 -6.80 1.37
CA GLY A 98 32.24 -6.54 0.47
C GLY A 98 32.14 -5.25 -0.35
N GLY A 99 31.31 -4.30 0.06
CA GLY A 99 31.12 -3.02 -0.62
C GLY A 99 30.63 -3.20 -2.05
N GLY A 100 31.22 -2.48 -3.01
CA GLY A 100 30.80 -2.49 -4.41
C GLY A 100 30.76 -3.87 -5.09
N ALA A 101 31.48 -4.87 -4.56
CA ALA A 101 31.39 -6.25 -5.06
C ALA A 101 29.98 -6.86 -4.90
N PHE A 102 29.21 -6.43 -3.89
CA PHE A 102 27.82 -6.86 -3.66
C PHE A 102 26.87 -6.48 -4.81
N LEU A 103 27.21 -5.46 -5.61
CA LEU A 103 26.39 -5.04 -6.75
C LEU A 103 26.28 -6.12 -7.83
N ILE A 104 27.30 -6.97 -8.01
CA ILE A 104 27.30 -8.02 -9.03
C ILE A 104 26.18 -9.05 -8.80
N PRO A 105 26.11 -9.76 -7.64
CA PRO A 105 24.98 -10.65 -7.37
C PRO A 105 23.66 -9.90 -7.22
N TYR A 106 23.66 -8.67 -6.67
CA TYR A 106 22.42 -7.88 -6.52
C TYR A 106 21.74 -7.61 -7.87
N ILE A 107 22.48 -7.09 -8.87
CA ILE A 107 21.94 -6.84 -10.21
C ILE A 107 21.56 -8.16 -10.90
N LEU A 108 22.34 -9.22 -10.73
CA LEU A 108 22.02 -10.55 -11.30
C LEU A 108 20.68 -11.08 -10.77
N PHE A 109 20.43 -11.05 -9.46
CA PHE A 109 19.15 -11.47 -8.88
C PHE A 109 18.00 -10.50 -9.21
N LEU A 110 18.27 -9.20 -9.33
CA LEU A 110 17.29 -8.21 -9.78
C LEU A 110 16.83 -8.50 -11.22
N VAL A 111 17.74 -8.86 -12.13
CA VAL A 111 17.42 -9.20 -13.52
C VAL A 111 16.74 -10.58 -13.65
N ILE A 112 17.23 -11.60 -12.95
CA ILE A 112 16.76 -12.99 -13.13
C ILE A 112 15.48 -13.30 -12.33
N ALA A 113 15.29 -12.69 -11.16
CA ALA A 113 14.13 -12.94 -10.30
C ALA A 113 13.27 -11.69 -10.07
N GLY A 114 13.90 -10.54 -9.76
CA GLY A 114 13.19 -9.30 -9.42
C GLY A 114 12.25 -8.81 -10.53
N MET A 115 12.81 -8.53 -11.72
CA MET A 115 12.03 -8.02 -12.85
C MET A 115 10.97 -9.01 -13.37
N PRO A 116 11.24 -10.33 -13.52
CA PRO A 116 10.21 -11.29 -13.94
C PRO A 116 9.05 -11.41 -12.95
N LEU A 117 9.31 -11.42 -11.63
CA LEU A 117 8.24 -11.47 -10.62
C LEU A 117 7.41 -10.17 -10.62
N PHE A 118 8.08 -9.01 -10.68
CA PHE A 118 7.41 -7.71 -10.74
C PHE A 118 6.55 -7.55 -12.00
N TYR A 119 7.06 -7.97 -13.17
CA TYR A 119 6.30 -7.98 -14.41
C TYR A 119 5.11 -8.95 -14.37
N MET A 120 5.28 -10.14 -13.78
CA MET A 120 4.20 -11.11 -13.60
C MET A 120 3.06 -10.53 -12.77
N GLU A 121 3.37 -9.92 -11.62
CA GLU A 121 2.37 -9.32 -10.72
C GLU A 121 1.61 -8.17 -11.41
N LEU A 122 2.31 -7.28 -12.11
CA LEU A 122 1.69 -6.20 -12.87
C LEU A 122 0.80 -6.72 -14.02
N ALA A 123 1.26 -7.71 -14.78
CA ALA A 123 0.49 -8.30 -15.87
C ALA A 123 -0.77 -9.04 -15.35
N LEU A 124 -0.63 -9.79 -14.24
CA LEU A 124 -1.72 -10.48 -13.57
C LEU A 124 -2.78 -9.50 -13.05
N GLY A 125 -2.36 -8.41 -12.41
CA GLY A 125 -3.26 -7.36 -11.92
C GLY A 125 -3.97 -6.60 -13.03
N GLN A 126 -3.25 -6.25 -14.11
CA GLN A 126 -3.84 -5.54 -15.27
C GLN A 126 -4.78 -6.42 -16.08
N TYR A 127 -4.44 -7.68 -16.34
CA TYR A 127 -5.26 -8.60 -17.14
C TYR A 127 -6.59 -8.94 -16.45
N ASN A 128 -6.55 -9.30 -15.16
CA ASN A 128 -7.75 -9.72 -14.45
C ASN A 128 -8.63 -8.55 -13.98
N ARG A 129 -8.08 -7.33 -13.87
CA ARG A 129 -8.75 -6.13 -13.29
C ARG A 129 -9.38 -6.41 -11.91
N GLU A 130 -8.79 -7.32 -11.14
CA GLU A 130 -9.24 -7.75 -9.80
C GLU A 130 -8.31 -7.23 -8.68
N GLY A 131 -8.51 -7.66 -7.43
CA GLY A 131 -7.67 -7.35 -6.27
C GLY A 131 -6.87 -8.55 -5.76
N ALA A 132 -5.85 -8.30 -4.93
CA ALA A 132 -4.87 -9.32 -4.50
C ALA A 132 -5.46 -10.57 -3.82
N ALA A 133 -6.63 -10.47 -3.17
CA ALA A 133 -7.33 -11.64 -2.60
C ALA A 133 -8.24 -12.38 -3.60
N THR A 134 -8.72 -11.70 -4.65
CA THR A 134 -9.76 -12.23 -5.54
C THR A 134 -9.18 -12.74 -6.85
N VAL A 135 -8.05 -12.21 -7.32
CA VAL A 135 -7.33 -12.66 -8.53
C VAL A 135 -6.96 -14.16 -8.50
N TRP A 136 -6.79 -14.75 -7.32
CA TRP A 136 -6.54 -16.18 -7.13
C TRP A 136 -7.74 -17.09 -7.44
N LYS A 137 -8.88 -16.56 -7.93
CA LYS A 137 -9.96 -17.34 -8.57
C LYS A 137 -9.43 -18.29 -9.66
N ILE A 138 -8.35 -17.91 -10.36
CA ILE A 138 -7.69 -18.72 -11.40
C ILE A 138 -7.22 -20.08 -10.86
N CYS A 139 -6.74 -20.11 -9.60
CA CYS A 139 -6.28 -21.34 -8.95
C CYS A 139 -6.68 -21.31 -7.47
N PRO A 140 -7.82 -21.93 -7.08
CA PRO A 140 -8.38 -21.78 -5.74
C PRO A 140 -7.48 -22.32 -4.62
N VAL A 141 -6.52 -23.20 -4.94
CA VAL A 141 -5.48 -23.68 -4.01
C VAL A 141 -4.63 -22.52 -3.46
N PHE A 142 -4.32 -21.54 -4.30
CA PHE A 142 -3.51 -20.37 -3.92
C PHE A 142 -4.34 -19.21 -3.35
N LYS A 143 -5.65 -19.36 -3.14
CA LYS A 143 -6.49 -18.31 -2.54
C LYS A 143 -6.00 -17.83 -1.16
N GLY A 144 -5.31 -18.70 -0.41
CA GLY A 144 -4.64 -18.32 0.83
C GLY A 144 -3.54 -17.26 0.67
N VAL A 145 -2.82 -17.26 -0.46
CA VAL A 145 -1.72 -16.31 -0.73
C VAL A 145 -2.21 -14.87 -0.69
N GLY A 146 -3.34 -14.59 -1.34
CA GLY A 146 -3.94 -13.26 -1.36
C GLY A 146 -4.35 -12.73 0.02
N TYR A 147 -4.88 -13.59 0.90
CA TYR A 147 -5.15 -13.21 2.29
C TYR A 147 -3.86 -13.00 3.10
N THR A 148 -2.84 -13.83 2.89
CA THR A 148 -1.52 -13.66 3.52
C THR A 148 -0.87 -12.32 3.12
N VAL A 149 -0.97 -11.92 1.85
CA VAL A 149 -0.48 -10.60 1.38
C VAL A 149 -1.21 -9.44 2.09
N ILE A 150 -2.53 -9.51 2.27
CA ILE A 150 -3.29 -8.49 3.01
C ILE A 150 -2.85 -8.41 4.48
N ILE A 151 -2.66 -9.56 5.15
CA ILE A 151 -2.21 -9.63 6.55
C ILE A 151 -0.79 -9.05 6.68
N ILE A 152 0.12 -9.39 5.76
CA ILE A 152 1.48 -8.82 5.73
C ILE A 152 1.42 -7.30 5.51
N ALA A 153 0.62 -6.81 4.56
CA ALA A 153 0.48 -5.39 4.28
C ALA A 153 -0.05 -4.61 5.50
N LEU A 154 -0.96 -5.20 6.29
CA LEU A 154 -1.47 -4.64 7.55
C LEU A 154 -0.39 -4.56 8.64
N TYR A 155 0.40 -5.63 8.85
CA TYR A 155 1.53 -5.60 9.78
C TYR A 155 2.63 -4.61 9.36
N VAL A 156 2.93 -4.54 8.06
CA VAL A 156 3.88 -3.58 7.47
C VAL A 156 3.37 -2.16 7.68
N GLY A 157 2.09 -1.90 7.41
CA GLY A 157 1.45 -0.60 7.61
C GLY A 157 1.59 -0.07 9.04
N PHE A 158 1.43 -0.92 10.07
CA PHE A 158 1.56 -0.47 11.45
C PHE A 158 2.96 0.06 11.78
N TYR A 159 4.04 -0.69 11.50
CA TYR A 159 5.39 -0.23 11.88
C TYR A 159 5.92 0.89 10.97
N TYR A 160 5.55 0.92 9.68
CA TYR A 160 5.93 2.04 8.81
C TYR A 160 5.28 3.36 9.23
N ASN A 161 4.02 3.36 9.70
CA ASN A 161 3.39 4.57 10.22
C ASN A 161 4.08 5.12 11.47
N VAL A 162 4.59 4.24 12.36
CA VAL A 162 5.41 4.65 13.52
C VAL A 162 6.71 5.33 13.06
N ILE A 163 7.40 4.76 12.07
CA ILE A 163 8.63 5.34 11.50
C ILE A 163 8.35 6.70 10.83
N ILE A 164 7.21 6.86 10.16
CA ILE A 164 6.78 8.15 9.58
C ILE A 164 6.49 9.17 10.69
N ALA A 165 5.80 8.79 11.77
CA ALA A 165 5.55 9.67 12.91
C ALA A 165 6.86 10.13 13.59
N TRP A 166 7.83 9.22 13.76
CA TRP A 166 9.18 9.54 14.23
C TRP A 166 9.92 10.50 13.29
N SER A 167 9.81 10.28 11.98
CA SER A 167 10.44 11.14 10.95
C SER A 167 9.85 12.56 10.96
N LEU A 168 8.53 12.68 11.18
CA LEU A 168 7.85 13.97 11.34
C LEU A 168 8.22 14.65 12.67
N TYR A 169 8.36 13.90 13.76
CA TYR A 169 8.85 14.44 15.03
C TYR A 169 10.26 15.02 14.91
N TYR A 170 11.19 14.29 14.27
CA TYR A 170 12.52 14.79 13.94
C TYR A 170 12.47 16.04 13.04
N LEU A 171 11.60 16.06 12.03
CA LEU A 171 11.44 17.21 11.13
C LEU A 171 11.04 18.47 11.89
N PHE A 172 10.00 18.42 12.74
CA PHE A 172 9.60 19.57 13.55
C PHE A 172 10.64 19.93 14.62
N SER A 173 11.29 18.93 15.23
CA SER A 173 12.36 19.15 16.21
C SER A 173 13.62 19.79 15.60
N SER A 174 13.83 19.64 14.29
CA SER A 174 14.90 20.32 13.54
C SER A 174 14.63 21.79 13.21
N MET A 175 13.42 22.31 13.48
CA MET A 175 13.07 23.72 13.25
C MET A 175 13.56 24.65 14.38
N THR A 176 14.77 24.40 14.86
CA THR A 176 15.44 25.10 15.98
C THR A 176 16.83 25.57 15.53
N SER A 177 17.37 26.63 16.14
CA SER A 177 18.67 27.19 15.74
C SER A 177 19.86 26.31 16.13
N GLU A 178 19.72 25.56 17.22
CA GLU A 178 20.64 24.53 17.69
C GLU A 178 19.87 23.21 17.76
N LEU A 179 20.42 22.14 17.19
CA LEU A 179 19.72 20.86 17.08
C LEU A 179 19.79 20.11 18.43
N PRO A 180 18.67 19.58 18.97
CA PRO A 180 18.64 19.03 20.33
C PRO A 180 19.58 17.82 20.53
N TRP A 181 19.81 17.02 19.48
CA TRP A 181 20.73 15.88 19.49
C TRP A 181 22.21 16.25 19.23
N LEU A 182 22.57 17.54 19.15
CA LEU A 182 23.95 17.98 18.90
C LEU A 182 24.86 17.88 20.14
N HIS A 183 24.28 17.91 21.33
CA HIS A 183 24.97 18.17 22.59
C HIS A 183 24.44 17.39 23.80
N CYS A 184 25.33 17.07 24.73
CA CYS A 184 24.94 16.55 26.04
C CYS A 184 24.40 17.67 26.96
N GLY A 185 23.71 17.29 28.05
CA GLY A 185 23.16 18.24 29.04
C GLY A 185 21.65 18.57 28.91
N ASN A 186 20.96 18.09 27.88
CA ASN A 186 19.49 18.10 27.84
C ASN A 186 18.85 17.21 28.93
N ALA A 187 17.57 17.45 29.23
CA ALA A 187 16.83 16.76 30.30
C ALA A 187 16.61 15.25 30.11
N TRP A 188 16.78 14.73 28.89
CA TRP A 188 16.69 13.30 28.55
C TRP A 188 18.05 12.58 28.55
N ASN A 189 19.17 13.32 28.51
CA ASN A 189 20.49 12.71 28.40
C ASN A 189 20.93 12.07 29.72
N SER A 190 21.63 10.94 29.63
CA SER A 190 22.20 10.22 30.77
C SER A 190 23.50 10.89 31.27
N PRO A 191 23.94 10.62 32.51
CA PRO A 191 25.27 11.05 32.97
C PRO A 191 26.44 10.38 32.23
N ASN A 192 26.18 9.40 31.35
CA ASN A 192 27.18 8.75 30.51
C ASN A 192 27.24 9.32 29.07
N CYS A 193 26.33 10.24 28.71
CA CYS A 193 26.33 10.96 27.44
C CYS A 193 27.72 11.51 27.11
N THR A 194 28.11 11.51 25.83
CA THR A 194 29.35 12.19 25.41
C THR A 194 29.19 13.00 24.13
N ASP A 195 29.56 14.28 24.22
CA ASP A 195 29.61 15.20 23.09
C ASP A 195 30.61 14.74 22.01
N PRO A 196 30.17 14.59 20.75
CA PRO A 196 31.08 14.32 19.63
C PRO A 196 32.18 15.37 19.48
N LYS A 197 31.88 16.65 19.82
CA LYS A 197 32.84 17.76 19.73
C LYS A 197 34.01 17.62 20.71
N LEU A 198 33.82 16.97 21.88
CA LEU A 198 34.88 16.78 22.88
C LEU A 198 35.83 15.60 22.56
N LEU A 199 35.38 14.64 21.74
CA LEU A 199 36.21 13.52 21.29
C LEU A 199 37.35 13.97 20.35
N ASN A 200 37.10 14.99 19.51
CA ASN A 200 38.15 15.54 18.64
C ASN A 200 39.23 16.32 19.41
N GLY A 201 38.88 16.93 20.56
CA GLY A 201 39.83 17.68 21.39
C GLY A 201 40.74 16.83 22.28
N SER A 202 40.43 15.55 22.47
CA SER A 202 41.09 14.67 23.45
C SER A 202 42.22 13.80 22.88
N PHE A 203 42.58 13.93 21.60
CA PHE A 203 43.63 13.14 20.93
C PHE A 203 45.08 13.43 21.43
N LEU A 204 45.25 14.37 22.37
CA LEU A 204 46.51 14.65 23.07
C LEU A 204 46.49 14.19 24.56
N GLY A 205 45.39 13.60 25.03
CA GLY A 205 45.24 13.09 26.40
C GLY A 205 45.56 11.60 26.51
N ASN A 206 46.28 11.21 27.57
CA ASN A 206 46.68 9.83 27.82
C ASN A 206 45.48 8.85 27.91
N GLY A 207 45.50 7.78 27.11
CA GLY A 207 44.83 6.51 27.45
C GLY A 207 43.31 6.50 27.49
N THR A 208 42.60 7.42 26.82
CA THR A 208 41.14 7.49 26.82
C THR A 208 40.46 6.36 26.01
N SER A 209 40.43 5.15 26.58
CA SER A 209 39.82 3.92 26.04
C SER A 209 38.28 3.93 26.01
N TYR A 210 37.67 4.96 25.40
CA TYR A 210 36.22 5.20 25.46
C TYR A 210 35.47 5.01 24.12
N ALA A 211 36.16 4.68 23.03
CA ALA A 211 35.59 4.69 21.67
C ALA A 211 34.58 3.57 21.35
N LYS A 212 34.22 2.68 22.30
CA LYS A 212 33.50 1.42 22.01
C LYS A 212 32.10 1.30 22.62
N TYR A 213 31.77 2.08 23.66
CA TYR A 213 30.52 1.95 24.44
C TYR A 213 30.01 3.30 24.97
N LYS A 214 30.06 4.36 24.17
CA LYS A 214 29.54 5.68 24.57
C LYS A 214 28.24 6.01 23.86
N MET A 215 27.22 6.28 24.66
CA MET A 215 25.95 6.82 24.21
C MET A 215 26.16 8.26 23.73
N THR A 216 25.57 8.59 22.58
CA THR A 216 25.61 9.93 22.01
C THR A 216 24.30 10.65 22.31
N PRO A 217 24.28 12.00 22.35
CA PRO A 217 23.04 12.76 22.52
C PRO A 217 22.01 12.54 21.40
N ALA A 218 22.40 11.90 20.29
CA ALA A 218 21.50 11.47 19.22
C ALA A 218 20.93 10.04 19.40
N ALA A 219 21.58 9.20 20.22
CA ALA A 219 21.02 7.92 20.63
C ALA A 219 20.02 8.12 21.77
N GLU A 220 20.43 8.84 22.82
CA GLU A 220 19.63 9.09 24.03
C GLU A 220 18.41 10.02 23.79
N PHE A 221 18.32 10.67 22.62
CA PHE A 221 17.14 11.46 22.23
C PHE A 221 15.90 10.59 21.91
N TYR A 222 16.07 9.26 21.81
CA TYR A 222 15.05 8.33 21.32
C TYR A 222 14.90 7.03 22.15
N GLU A 223 15.49 6.98 23.35
CA GLU A 223 15.32 5.89 24.34
C GLU A 223 14.18 6.17 25.33
#